data_AF-A0A7C4WDY3-F1
#
_entry.id   AF-A0A7C4WDY3-F1
#
_cell.length_a   1.000
_cell.length_b   1.000
_cell.length_c   1.000
_cell.angle_alpha   90.00
_cell.angle_beta   90.00
_cell.angle_gamma   90.00
#
_symmetry.space_group_name_H-M   'P 1'
#
loop_
_entity.id
_entity.type
_entity.pdbx_description
1 polymer ?
#
loop_
_entity_poly.entity_id
_entity_poly.type
_entity_poly.pdbx_seq_one_letter_code
_entity_poly.pdbx_strand_id
1 'polypeptide(L)'
;MSLRSEQLVPAIRAKIIKILVEKYSYSRRRASQILNVSPAAVTHYMSGRRGRLLKLLEEPRVNKLINEVVEKVVFKGGRVSEAEIYDLALTLSSIIEEKKRGEIRYSLDQAKNKLIRTLRERAQAEHEAAEKFMETASKLDNEITRMIFRQIASDSIKHADVLMSTISILERGEEIKIEVPKKSVLQSLLEKEEVAHIHSLDEVKTYLPHKLLKVLLESVEADERKHAKILKSLIELAEERS
;
A
#
# COMPACT_ATOMS: atom_id res chain seq x y z
N MET A 1 16.24 0.79 -1.78
CA MET A 1 17.66 0.88 -2.16
C MET A 1 18.12 -0.52 -2.56
N SER A 2 18.35 -0.76 -3.85
CA SER A 2 18.84 -2.05 -4.37
C SER A 2 20.18 -2.38 -3.71
N LEU A 3 20.35 -3.66 -3.33
CA LEU A 3 21.54 -4.09 -2.62
C LEU A 3 22.64 -4.33 -3.66
N ARG A 4 23.58 -3.39 -3.76
CA ARG A 4 24.69 -3.45 -4.71
C ARG A 4 25.57 -4.68 -4.44
N SER A 5 25.87 -5.46 -5.48
CA SER A 5 26.60 -6.73 -5.38
C SER A 5 28.00 -6.54 -4.77
N GLU A 6 28.62 -5.37 -4.96
CA GLU A 6 29.93 -5.03 -4.36
C GLU A 6 29.85 -4.98 -2.82
N GLN A 7 28.67 -4.70 -2.25
CA GLN A 7 28.45 -4.69 -0.81
C GLN A 7 28.36 -6.11 -0.22
N LEU A 8 28.04 -7.12 -1.02
CA LEU A 8 27.96 -8.53 -0.61
C LEU A 8 29.33 -9.21 -0.61
N VAL A 9 30.25 -8.82 -1.48
CA VAL A 9 31.58 -9.44 -1.63
C VAL A 9 32.32 -9.61 -0.29
N PRO A 10 32.43 -8.60 0.59
CA PRO A 10 33.10 -8.77 1.88
C PRO A 10 32.33 -9.69 2.83
N ALA A 11 31.00 -9.71 2.76
CA ALA A 11 30.17 -10.57 3.60
C ALA A 11 30.26 -12.04 3.18
N ILE A 12 30.31 -12.30 1.87
CA ILE A 12 30.53 -13.63 1.28
C ILE A 12 31.91 -14.15 1.67
N ARG A 13 32.97 -13.34 1.49
CA ARG A 13 34.34 -13.71 1.90
C ARG A 13 34.39 -14.04 3.39
N ALA A 14 33.73 -13.25 4.22
CA ALA A 14 33.65 -13.52 5.66
C ALA A 14 32.94 -14.84 5.98
N LYS A 15 31.81 -15.12 5.32
CA LYS A 15 31.04 -16.36 5.52
C LYS A 15 31.85 -17.58 5.07
N ILE A 16 32.49 -17.52 3.91
CA ILE A 16 33.36 -18.61 3.41
C ILE A 16 34.52 -18.86 4.37
N ILE A 17 35.21 -17.81 4.84
CA ILE A 17 36.31 -17.94 5.82
C ILE A 17 35.84 -18.62 7.09
N LYS A 18 34.70 -18.20 7.64
CA LYS A 18 34.13 -18.83 8.83
C LYS A 18 33.87 -20.31 8.61
N ILE A 19 33.25 -20.69 7.50
CA ILE A 19 32.99 -22.10 7.19
C ILE A 19 34.30 -22.87 7.05
N LEU A 20 35.30 -22.36 6.32
CA LEU A 20 36.58 -23.03 6.13
C LEU A 20 37.34 -23.23 7.46
N VAL A 21 37.36 -22.22 8.33
CA VAL A 21 38.11 -22.25 9.59
C VAL A 21 37.37 -23.04 10.66
N GLU A 22 36.07 -22.82 10.81
CA GLU A 22 35.27 -23.39 11.91
C GLU A 22 34.77 -24.80 11.58
N LYS A 23 34.30 -25.05 10.35
CA LYS A 23 33.73 -26.36 9.95
C LYS A 23 34.77 -27.31 9.37
N TYR A 24 35.75 -26.80 8.61
CA TYR A 24 36.78 -27.63 7.96
C TYR A 24 38.18 -27.49 8.59
N SER A 25 38.30 -26.77 9.71
CA SER A 25 39.54 -26.61 10.47
C SER A 25 40.74 -26.08 9.68
N TYR A 26 40.50 -25.29 8.63
CA TYR A 26 41.59 -24.66 7.88
C TYR A 26 42.29 -23.60 8.74
N SER A 27 43.63 -23.54 8.65
CA SER A 27 44.37 -22.45 9.28
C SER A 27 44.01 -21.10 8.64
N ARG A 28 44.08 -20.01 9.42
CA ARG A 28 43.81 -18.65 8.91
C ARG A 28 44.70 -18.30 7.71
N ARG A 29 45.96 -18.78 7.70
CA ARG A 29 46.90 -18.65 6.59
C ARG A 29 46.43 -19.39 5.34
N ARG A 30 45.92 -20.61 5.50
CA ARG A 30 45.39 -21.40 4.37
C ARG A 30 44.12 -20.74 3.80
N ALA A 31 43.22 -20.29 4.67
CA ALA A 31 42.01 -19.57 4.26
C ALA A 31 42.32 -18.26 3.51
N SER A 32 43.35 -17.52 3.93
CA SER A 32 43.76 -16.27 3.25
C SER A 32 44.27 -16.53 1.82
N GLN A 33 45.02 -17.62 1.63
CA GLN A 33 45.53 -18.02 0.32
C GLN A 33 44.43 -18.51 -0.63
N ILE A 34 43.41 -19.19 -0.10
CA ILE A 34 42.29 -19.71 -0.87
C ILE A 34 41.44 -18.58 -1.45
N LEU A 35 41.14 -17.55 -0.64
CA LEU A 35 40.32 -16.42 -1.08
C LEU A 35 41.11 -15.25 -1.64
N ASN A 36 42.43 -15.38 -1.76
CA ASN A 36 43.34 -14.31 -2.19
C ASN A 36 43.15 -13.00 -1.39
N VAL A 37 43.08 -13.11 -0.06
CA VAL A 37 42.95 -11.97 0.86
C VAL A 37 44.13 -11.89 1.82
N SER A 38 44.37 -10.72 2.41
CA SER A 38 45.43 -10.57 3.41
C SER A 38 45.10 -11.31 4.71
N PRO A 39 46.11 -11.80 5.47
CA PRO A 39 45.89 -12.38 6.80
C PRO A 39 45.17 -11.43 7.77
N ALA A 40 45.41 -10.12 7.65
CA ALA A 40 44.70 -9.09 8.40
C ALA A 40 43.19 -9.06 8.07
N ALA A 41 42.83 -9.18 6.79
CA ALA A 41 41.43 -9.25 6.36
C ALA A 41 40.72 -10.49 6.94
N VAL A 42 41.41 -11.64 7.02
CA VAL A 42 40.86 -12.85 7.66
C VAL A 42 40.51 -12.60 9.12
N THR A 43 41.42 -12.00 9.90
CA THR A 43 41.15 -11.63 11.30
C THR A 43 39.99 -10.64 11.41
N HIS A 44 39.89 -9.69 10.48
CA HIS A 44 38.80 -8.72 10.43
C HIS A 44 37.44 -9.35 10.07
N TYR A 45 37.43 -10.37 9.23
CA TYR A 45 36.22 -11.12 8.87
C TYR A 45 35.76 -12.06 10.00
N MET A 46 36.70 -12.66 10.72
CA MET A 46 36.41 -13.51 11.87
C MET A 46 35.86 -12.70 13.06
N SER A 47 36.33 -11.48 13.29
CA SER A 47 35.93 -10.62 14.43
C SER A 47 34.57 -9.91 14.28
N GLY A 48 33.95 -9.93 13.09
CA GLY A 48 32.51 -9.73 12.87
C GLY A 48 31.84 -8.44 13.39
N ARG A 49 31.76 -7.37 12.56
CA ARG A 49 30.92 -6.18 12.84
C ARG A 49 29.76 -5.92 11.87
N ARG A 50 29.38 -6.87 11.00
CA ARG A 50 28.34 -6.64 9.97
C ARG A 50 27.14 -7.58 10.13
N GLY A 51 26.42 -7.46 11.24
CA GLY A 51 25.28 -8.32 11.57
C GLY A 51 24.15 -8.31 10.53
N ARG A 52 23.84 -7.16 9.90
CA ARG A 52 22.70 -7.05 8.97
C ARG A 52 22.93 -7.78 7.63
N LEU A 53 24.14 -7.72 7.07
CA LEU A 53 24.48 -8.42 5.81
C LEU A 53 24.62 -9.92 6.02
N LEU A 54 25.16 -10.35 7.17
CA LEU A 54 25.27 -11.78 7.50
C LEU A 54 23.90 -12.44 7.64
N LYS A 55 22.90 -11.76 8.23
CA LYS A 55 21.51 -12.25 8.27
C LYS A 55 20.91 -12.48 6.88
N LEU A 56 21.26 -11.66 5.88
CA LEU A 56 20.80 -11.87 4.50
C LEU A 56 21.44 -13.12 3.88
N LEU A 57 22.63 -13.52 4.33
CA LEU A 57 23.32 -14.74 3.89
C LEU A 57 22.84 -16.01 4.60
N GLU A 58 21.92 -15.90 5.56
CA GLU A 58 21.31 -17.04 6.25
C GLU A 58 20.06 -17.57 5.52
N GLU A 59 19.62 -16.90 4.45
CA GLU A 59 18.58 -17.42 3.57
C GLU A 59 19.01 -18.79 3.00
N PRO A 60 18.15 -19.83 3.05
CA PRO A 60 18.54 -21.20 2.70
C PRO A 60 19.18 -21.38 1.31
N ARG A 61 18.65 -20.73 0.27
CA ARG A 61 19.19 -20.81 -1.11
C ARG A 61 20.54 -20.10 -1.19
N VAL A 62 20.66 -18.93 -0.56
CA VAL A 62 21.93 -18.20 -0.45
C VAL A 62 23.00 -19.02 0.26
N ASN A 63 22.65 -19.59 1.42
CA ASN A 63 23.57 -20.40 2.22
C ASN A 63 23.98 -21.67 1.48
N LYS A 64 23.07 -22.30 0.73
CA LYS A 64 23.38 -23.46 -0.12
C LYS A 64 24.44 -23.12 -1.17
N LEU A 65 24.28 -22.04 -1.92
CA LEU A 65 25.24 -21.62 -2.94
C LEU A 65 26.62 -21.29 -2.37
N ILE A 66 26.67 -20.64 -1.20
CA ILE A 66 27.94 -20.39 -0.51
C ILE A 66 28.62 -21.70 -0.10
N ASN A 67 27.86 -22.68 0.40
CA ASN A 67 28.39 -23.99 0.76
C ASN A 67 28.89 -24.76 -0.47
N GLU A 68 28.22 -24.69 -1.61
CA GLU A 68 28.69 -25.32 -2.86
C GLU A 68 30.06 -24.77 -3.30
N VAL A 69 30.29 -23.46 -3.16
CA VAL A 69 31.61 -22.86 -3.42
C VAL A 69 32.65 -23.36 -2.43
N VAL A 70 32.31 -23.47 -1.14
CA VAL A 70 33.21 -24.01 -0.12
C VAL A 70 33.55 -25.47 -0.40
N GLU A 71 32.55 -26.29 -0.70
CA GLU A 71 32.73 -27.72 -0.99
C GLU A 71 33.59 -27.93 -2.23
N LYS A 72 33.40 -27.13 -3.29
CA LYS A 72 34.28 -27.14 -4.47
C LYS A 72 35.74 -26.96 -4.05
N VAL A 73 36.05 -26.00 -3.18
CA VAL A 73 37.41 -25.74 -2.68
C VAL A 73 37.94 -26.87 -1.81
N VAL A 74 37.10 -27.43 -0.93
CA VAL A 74 37.51 -28.48 0.00
C VAL A 74 37.80 -29.79 -0.73
N PHE A 75 36.93 -30.21 -1.65
CA PHE A 75 37.02 -31.51 -2.30
C PHE A 75 37.86 -31.52 -3.58
N LYS A 76 37.81 -30.44 -4.38
CA LYS A 76 38.57 -30.35 -5.64
C LYS A 76 39.92 -29.64 -5.47
N GLY A 77 40.15 -28.99 -4.33
CA GLY A 77 41.31 -28.14 -4.10
C GLY A 77 41.25 -26.85 -4.93
N GLY A 78 42.23 -25.96 -4.70
CA GLY A 78 42.38 -24.72 -5.47
C GLY A 78 42.01 -23.44 -4.71
N ARG A 79 41.92 -22.34 -5.46
CA ARG A 79 41.62 -20.99 -4.97
C ARG A 79 40.28 -20.54 -5.53
N VAL A 80 39.60 -19.67 -4.81
CA VAL A 80 38.42 -18.96 -5.33
C VAL A 80 38.90 -17.66 -5.96
N SER A 81 38.66 -17.52 -7.25
CA SER A 81 39.00 -16.30 -7.99
C SER A 81 38.11 -15.13 -7.57
N GLU A 82 38.58 -13.92 -7.86
CA GLU A 82 37.79 -12.71 -7.61
C GLU A 82 36.49 -12.72 -8.44
N ALA A 83 36.57 -13.12 -9.72
CA ALA A 83 35.41 -13.27 -10.60
C ALA A 83 34.36 -14.21 -10.00
N GLU A 84 34.75 -15.39 -9.49
CA GLU A 84 33.81 -16.33 -8.86
C GLU A 84 33.10 -15.73 -7.64
N ILE A 85 33.78 -14.88 -6.85
CA ILE A 85 33.15 -14.19 -5.72
C ILE A 85 32.16 -13.11 -6.20
N TYR A 86 32.47 -12.40 -7.29
CA TYR A 86 31.58 -11.40 -7.87
C TYR A 86 30.35 -12.05 -8.53
N ASP A 87 30.52 -13.14 -9.28
CA ASP A 87 29.42 -13.90 -9.88
C ASP A 87 28.49 -14.48 -8.81
N LEU A 88 29.07 -15.01 -7.74
CA LEU A 88 28.31 -15.42 -6.55
C LEU A 88 27.56 -14.22 -5.97
N ALA A 89 28.21 -13.06 -5.78
CA ALA A 89 27.56 -11.87 -5.25
C ALA A 89 26.37 -11.39 -6.10
N LEU A 90 26.48 -11.41 -7.43
CA LEU A 90 25.38 -11.11 -8.34
C LEU A 90 24.22 -12.09 -8.16
N THR A 91 24.51 -13.38 -8.18
CA THR A 91 23.51 -14.44 -7.99
C THR A 91 22.77 -14.30 -6.66
N LEU A 92 23.50 -14.05 -5.58
CA LEU A 92 22.94 -13.86 -4.25
C LEU A 92 22.10 -12.59 -4.17
N SER A 93 22.54 -11.49 -4.81
CA SER A 93 21.73 -10.25 -4.86
C SER A 93 20.37 -10.49 -5.51
N SER A 94 20.31 -11.22 -6.63
CA SER A 94 19.05 -11.54 -7.31
C SER A 94 18.10 -12.34 -6.41
N ILE A 95 18.61 -13.37 -5.72
CA ILE A 95 17.81 -14.20 -4.80
C ILE A 95 17.26 -13.36 -3.63
N ILE A 96 18.11 -12.52 -3.04
CA ILE A 96 17.72 -11.65 -1.93
C ILE A 96 16.68 -10.62 -2.39
N GLU A 97 16.83 -10.07 -3.60
CA GLU A 97 15.86 -9.13 -4.18
C GLU A 97 14.54 -9.80 -4.55
N GLU A 98 14.55 -11.03 -5.05
CA GLU A 98 13.33 -11.83 -5.27
C GLU A 98 12.58 -12.08 -3.97
N LYS A 99 13.27 -12.50 -2.91
CA LYS A 99 12.67 -12.71 -1.59
C LYS A 99 12.03 -11.43 -1.05
N LYS A 100 12.76 -10.31 -1.11
CA LYS A 100 12.25 -8.99 -0.68
C LYS A 100 11.03 -8.58 -1.48
N ARG A 101 11.04 -8.78 -2.81
CA ARG A 101 9.88 -8.49 -3.67
C ARG A 101 8.67 -9.33 -3.25
N GLY A 102 8.88 -10.61 -2.93
CA GLY A 102 7.83 -11.49 -2.40
C GLY A 102 7.26 -11.03 -1.05
N GLU A 103 8.13 -10.65 -0.11
CA GLU A 103 7.72 -10.13 1.21
C GLU A 103 6.94 -8.81 1.09
N ILE A 104 7.40 -7.89 0.23
CA ILE A 104 6.70 -6.63 -0.05
C ILE A 104 5.32 -6.91 -0.66
N ARG A 105 5.25 -7.77 -1.67
CA ARG A 105 3.98 -8.14 -2.32
C ARG A 105 3.01 -8.75 -1.30
N TYR A 106 3.48 -9.69 -0.48
CA TYR A 106 2.66 -10.30 0.58
C TYR A 106 2.15 -9.25 1.58
N SER A 107 3.00 -8.32 2.01
CA SER A 107 2.61 -7.23 2.91
C SER A 107 1.58 -6.30 2.26
N LEU A 108 1.72 -5.98 0.98
CA LEU A 108 0.76 -5.17 0.23
C LEU A 108 -0.58 -5.89 0.09
N ASP A 109 -0.56 -7.19 -0.22
CA ASP A 109 -1.77 -8.01 -0.31
C ASP A 109 -2.48 -8.09 1.06
N GLN A 110 -1.75 -8.23 2.16
CA GLN A 110 -2.32 -8.18 3.50
C GLN A 110 -2.95 -6.82 3.81
N ALA A 111 -2.28 -5.72 3.48
CA ALA A 111 -2.81 -4.37 3.68
C ALA A 111 -4.07 -4.13 2.84
N LYS A 112 -4.06 -4.55 1.57
CA LYS A 112 -5.21 -4.51 0.66
C LYS A 112 -6.39 -5.31 1.21
N ASN A 113 -6.16 -6.54 1.67
CA ASN A 113 -7.21 -7.38 2.24
C ASN A 113 -7.79 -6.79 3.53
N LYS A 114 -6.95 -6.19 4.38
CA LYS A 114 -7.40 -5.48 5.57
C LYS A 114 -8.28 -4.28 5.19
N LEU A 115 -7.87 -3.49 4.20
CA LEU A 115 -8.64 -2.35 3.71
C LEU A 115 -10.01 -2.79 3.16
N ILE A 116 -10.04 -3.80 2.29
CA ILE A 116 -11.28 -4.35 1.72
C ILE A 116 -12.22 -4.83 2.84
N ARG A 117 -11.68 -5.50 3.86
CA ARG A 117 -12.46 -5.94 5.02
C ARG A 117 -13.09 -4.74 5.75
N THR A 118 -12.32 -3.70 6.07
CA THR A 118 -12.84 -2.50 6.72
C THR A 118 -13.95 -1.83 5.90
N LEU A 119 -13.77 -1.74 4.57
CA LEU A 119 -14.79 -1.17 3.68
C LEU A 119 -16.08 -2.00 3.67
N ARG A 120 -15.97 -3.34 3.67
CA ARG A 120 -17.13 -4.24 3.73
C ARG A 120 -17.89 -4.09 5.05
N GLU A 121 -17.17 -4.05 6.18
CA GLU A 121 -17.76 -3.83 7.50
C GLU A 121 -18.51 -2.49 7.54
N ARG A 122 -17.96 -1.44 6.93
CA ARG A 122 -18.65 -0.14 6.83
C ARG A 122 -19.86 -0.16 5.89
N ALA A 123 -19.74 -0.80 4.73
CA ALA A 123 -20.85 -0.91 3.77
C ALA A 123 -22.05 -1.64 4.37
N GLN A 124 -21.78 -2.71 5.13
CA GLN A 124 -22.80 -3.44 5.89
C GLN A 124 -23.48 -2.54 6.94
N ALA A 125 -22.70 -1.78 7.71
CA ALA A 125 -23.25 -0.86 8.70
C ALA A 125 -24.12 0.24 8.08
N GLU A 126 -23.75 0.76 6.90
CA GLU A 126 -24.60 1.72 6.15
C GLU A 126 -25.90 1.07 5.68
N HIS A 127 -25.85 -0.16 5.17
CA HIS A 127 -27.06 -0.87 4.74
C HIS A 127 -28.03 -1.13 5.90
N GLU A 128 -27.53 -1.63 7.03
CA GLU A 128 -28.32 -1.86 8.24
C GLU A 128 -28.91 -0.55 8.80
N ALA A 129 -28.17 0.55 8.70
CA ALA A 129 -28.68 1.86 9.09
C ALA A 129 -29.83 2.30 8.19
N ALA A 130 -29.69 2.15 6.87
CA ALA A 130 -30.74 2.47 5.92
C ALA A 130 -32.03 1.66 6.16
N GLU A 131 -31.91 0.36 6.40
CA GLU A 131 -33.05 -0.50 6.75
C GLU A 131 -33.78 -0.01 8.00
N LYS A 132 -33.04 0.26 9.09
CA LYS A 132 -33.62 0.76 10.35
C LYS A 132 -34.29 2.13 10.17
N PHE A 133 -33.69 3.02 9.40
CA PHE A 133 -34.28 4.34 9.12
C PHE A 133 -35.55 4.22 8.28
N MET A 134 -35.59 3.35 7.26
CA MET A 134 -36.80 3.08 6.47
C MET A 134 -37.90 2.41 7.28
N GLU A 135 -37.55 1.43 8.11
CA GLU A 135 -38.47 0.77 9.03
C GLU A 135 -39.09 1.81 9.99
N THR A 136 -38.26 2.69 10.57
CA THR A 136 -38.73 3.77 11.44
C THR A 136 -39.63 4.73 10.66
N ALA A 137 -39.25 5.15 9.45
CA ALA A 137 -40.06 6.01 8.60
C ALA A 137 -41.45 5.41 8.30
N SER A 138 -41.53 4.09 8.09
CA SER A 138 -42.80 3.41 7.80
C SER A 138 -43.79 3.46 8.96
N LYS A 139 -43.31 3.62 10.20
CA LYS A 139 -44.11 3.67 11.43
C LYS A 139 -44.49 5.09 11.86
N LEU A 140 -43.97 6.13 11.19
CA LEU A 140 -44.22 7.52 11.54
C LEU A 140 -45.43 8.07 10.80
N ASP A 141 -46.37 8.66 11.53
CA ASP A 141 -47.57 9.29 10.94
C ASP A 141 -47.28 10.68 10.35
N ASN A 142 -46.36 11.44 10.96
CA ASN A 142 -46.04 12.80 10.52
C ASN A 142 -45.12 12.79 9.28
N GLU A 143 -45.61 13.39 8.19
CA GLU A 143 -44.92 13.41 6.90
C GLU A 143 -43.52 14.06 6.93
N ILE A 144 -43.36 15.16 7.66
CA ILE A 144 -42.08 15.87 7.77
C ILE A 144 -41.04 14.97 8.45
N THR A 145 -41.40 14.35 9.58
CA THR A 145 -40.49 13.41 10.26
C THR A 145 -40.18 12.20 9.39
N ARG A 146 -41.18 11.64 8.72
CA ARG A 146 -40.99 10.54 7.77
C ARG A 146 -40.01 10.92 6.66
N MET A 147 -40.06 12.14 6.16
CA MET A 147 -39.17 12.64 5.13
C MET A 147 -37.71 12.72 5.61
N ILE A 148 -37.47 13.21 6.83
CA ILE A 148 -36.12 13.25 7.43
C ILE A 148 -35.52 11.83 7.47
N PHE A 149 -36.26 10.85 7.98
CA PHE A 149 -35.76 9.48 8.06
C PHE A 149 -35.52 8.87 6.68
N ARG A 150 -36.37 9.16 5.68
CA ARG A 150 -36.16 8.72 4.29
C ARG A 150 -34.92 9.35 3.66
N GLN A 151 -34.64 10.62 3.93
CA GLN A 151 -33.42 11.29 3.45
C GLN A 151 -32.18 10.61 4.00
N ILE A 152 -32.12 10.40 5.32
CA ILE A 152 -30.99 9.72 5.97
C ILE A 152 -30.81 8.30 5.41
N ALA A 153 -31.91 7.55 5.23
CA ALA A 153 -31.85 6.21 4.66
C ALA A 153 -31.31 6.22 3.22
N SER A 154 -31.76 7.18 2.39
CA SER A 154 -31.29 7.36 1.01
C SER A 154 -29.78 7.63 0.98
N ASP A 155 -29.28 8.45 1.89
CA ASP A 155 -27.85 8.74 1.97
C ASP A 155 -27.04 7.52 2.43
N SER A 156 -27.52 6.76 3.42
CA SER A 156 -26.87 5.50 3.80
C SER A 156 -26.82 4.48 2.66
N ILE A 157 -27.86 4.39 1.81
CA ILE A 157 -27.83 3.55 0.60
C ILE A 157 -26.74 4.05 -0.36
N LYS A 158 -26.71 5.36 -0.66
CA LYS A 158 -25.67 5.95 -1.53
C LYS A 158 -24.27 5.67 -0.99
N HIS A 159 -24.06 5.78 0.33
CA HIS A 159 -22.76 5.49 0.95
C HIS A 159 -22.36 4.03 0.78
N ALA A 160 -23.28 3.09 0.99
CA ALA A 160 -23.04 1.68 0.75
C ALA A 160 -22.63 1.41 -0.71
N ASP A 161 -23.30 2.02 -1.68
CA ASP A 161 -22.99 1.87 -3.10
C ASP A 161 -21.59 2.40 -3.47
N VAL A 162 -21.18 3.55 -2.91
CA VAL A 162 -19.84 4.11 -3.09
C VAL A 162 -18.77 3.18 -2.50
N LEU A 163 -19.02 2.63 -1.31
CA LEU A 163 -18.10 1.69 -0.66
C LEU A 163 -17.97 0.40 -1.46
N MET A 164 -19.08 -0.16 -1.94
CA MET A 164 -19.08 -1.38 -2.76
C MET A 164 -18.40 -1.17 -4.11
N SER A 165 -18.59 -0.02 -4.74
CA SER A 165 -17.89 0.35 -5.97
C SER A 165 -16.37 0.43 -5.74
N THR A 166 -15.97 1.04 -4.62
CA THR A 166 -14.56 1.12 -4.22
C THR A 166 -13.96 -0.26 -3.94
N ILE A 167 -14.70 -1.16 -3.27
CA ILE A 167 -14.29 -2.55 -3.04
C ILE A 167 -14.06 -3.28 -4.38
N SER A 168 -15.02 -3.20 -5.30
CA SER A 168 -14.93 -3.84 -6.62
C SER A 168 -13.70 -3.37 -7.41
N ILE A 169 -13.44 -2.06 -7.40
CA ILE A 169 -12.26 -1.45 -8.01
C ILE A 169 -10.97 -2.00 -7.38
N LEU A 170 -10.89 -2.00 -6.04
CA LEU A 170 -9.72 -2.48 -5.32
C LEU A 170 -9.48 -3.96 -5.61
N GLU A 171 -10.53 -4.79 -5.64
CA GLU A 171 -10.44 -6.22 -5.92
C GLU A 171 -9.87 -6.50 -7.31
N ARG A 172 -10.37 -5.82 -8.35
CA ARG A 172 -9.91 -5.97 -9.73
C ARG A 172 -8.44 -5.60 -9.90
N GLY A 173 -7.96 -4.58 -9.20
CA GLY A 173 -6.56 -4.14 -9.28
C GLY A 173 -6.15 -3.60 -10.66
N GLU A 174 -7.12 -3.21 -11.46
CA GLU A 174 -6.94 -2.65 -12.81
C GLU A 174 -6.90 -1.12 -12.75
N GLU A 175 -6.26 -0.50 -13.75
CA GLU A 175 -6.36 0.94 -13.96
C GLU A 175 -7.80 1.31 -14.34
N ILE A 176 -8.40 2.18 -13.53
CA ILE A 176 -9.76 2.67 -13.78
C ILE A 176 -9.71 3.72 -14.88
N LYS A 177 -10.35 3.43 -16.01
CA LYS A 177 -10.66 4.47 -17.00
C LYS A 177 -11.84 5.28 -16.49
N ILE A 178 -11.52 6.39 -15.83
CA ILE A 178 -12.52 7.38 -15.39
C ILE A 178 -12.79 8.31 -16.57
N GLU A 179 -14.04 8.33 -17.03
CA GLU A 179 -14.54 9.33 -17.97
C GLU A 179 -14.95 10.59 -17.19
N VAL A 180 -14.32 11.71 -17.49
CA VAL A 180 -14.64 13.01 -16.90
C VAL A 180 -15.28 13.88 -17.97
N PRO A 181 -16.45 14.50 -17.73
CA PRO A 181 -17.07 15.42 -18.68
C PRO A 181 -16.14 16.59 -19.06
N LYS A 182 -16.39 17.22 -20.21
CA LYS A 182 -15.64 18.40 -20.65
C LYS A 182 -15.73 19.51 -19.59
N LYS A 183 -14.61 20.20 -19.37
CA LYS A 183 -14.51 21.32 -18.42
C LYS A 183 -15.63 22.36 -18.58
N SER A 184 -15.99 22.71 -19.82
CA SER A 184 -17.08 23.66 -20.09
C SER A 184 -18.45 23.21 -19.55
N VAL A 185 -18.74 21.91 -19.59
CA VAL A 185 -19.97 21.34 -19.01
C VAL A 185 -19.92 21.40 -17.50
N LEU A 186 -18.79 21.03 -16.88
CA LEU A 186 -18.61 21.07 -15.44
C LEU A 186 -18.70 22.50 -14.88
N GLN A 187 -18.12 23.48 -15.58
CA GLN A 187 -18.22 24.90 -15.22
C GLN A 187 -19.67 25.40 -15.27
N SER A 188 -20.41 25.06 -16.32
CA SER A 188 -21.83 25.42 -16.42
C SER A 188 -22.68 24.80 -15.31
N LEU A 189 -22.36 23.58 -14.87
CA LEU A 189 -23.03 22.95 -13.73
C LEU A 189 -22.65 23.63 -12.41
N LEU A 190 -21.38 23.98 -12.22
CA LEU A 190 -20.92 24.67 -11.01
C LEU A 190 -21.56 26.04 -10.86
N GLU A 191 -21.67 26.81 -11.95
CA GLU A 191 -22.35 28.10 -11.95
C GLU A 191 -23.80 27.98 -11.47
N LYS A 192 -24.51 26.91 -11.88
CA LYS A 192 -25.89 26.68 -11.42
C LYS A 192 -25.97 26.39 -9.92
N GLU A 193 -25.06 25.57 -9.40
CA GLU A 193 -24.97 25.28 -7.96
C GLU A 193 -24.59 26.53 -7.15
N GLU A 194 -23.68 27.37 -7.65
CA GLU A 194 -23.27 28.60 -6.98
C GLU A 194 -24.37 29.68 -7.03
N VAL A 195 -25.16 29.77 -8.11
CA VAL A 195 -26.32 30.67 -8.19
C VAL A 195 -27.44 30.25 -7.23
N ALA A 196 -27.66 28.94 -7.05
CA ALA A 196 -28.56 28.44 -6.01
C ALA A 196 -28.07 28.88 -4.60
N HIS A 197 -26.76 28.79 -4.35
CA HIS A 197 -26.13 29.28 -3.11
C HIS A 197 -26.30 30.77 -2.84
N ILE A 198 -26.32 31.62 -3.88
CA ILE A 198 -26.52 33.08 -3.73
C ILE A 198 -27.91 33.38 -3.15
N HIS A 199 -28.91 32.54 -3.44
CA HIS A 199 -30.26 32.67 -2.91
C HIS A 199 -30.38 31.90 -1.59
N SER A 200 -29.62 32.34 -0.58
CA SER A 200 -29.65 31.74 0.75
C SER A 200 -31.09 31.57 1.25
N LEU A 201 -31.40 30.41 1.82
CA LEU A 201 -32.70 30.15 2.43
C LEU A 201 -32.80 30.73 3.84
N ASP A 202 -31.85 31.55 4.29
CA ASP A 202 -31.84 32.20 5.61
C ASP A 202 -33.13 32.98 5.89
N GLU A 203 -33.55 33.81 4.94
CA GLU A 203 -34.79 34.56 5.08
C GLU A 203 -36.00 33.63 5.18
N VAL A 204 -36.07 32.59 4.32
CA VAL A 204 -37.14 31.57 4.38
C VAL A 204 -37.16 30.86 5.73
N LYS A 205 -35.99 30.48 6.26
CA LYS A 205 -35.84 29.83 7.57
C LYS A 205 -36.36 30.70 8.73
N THR A 206 -36.37 32.04 8.60
CA THR A 206 -36.94 32.92 9.64
C THR A 206 -38.46 32.83 9.73
N TYR A 207 -39.14 32.64 8.60
CA TYR A 207 -40.61 32.59 8.52
C TYR A 207 -41.18 31.18 8.72
N LEU A 208 -40.34 30.15 8.79
CA LEU A 208 -40.80 28.77 8.96
C LEU A 208 -41.39 28.53 10.36
N PRO A 209 -42.61 27.96 10.45
CA PRO A 209 -43.34 27.79 11.71
C PRO A 209 -42.76 26.70 12.60
N HIS A 210 -42.01 25.74 12.05
CA HIS A 210 -41.52 24.55 12.77
C HIS A 210 -40.03 24.29 12.58
N LYS A 211 -39.33 23.93 13.65
CA LYS A 211 -37.87 23.69 13.66
C LYS A 211 -37.45 22.56 12.71
N LEU A 212 -38.26 21.52 12.55
CA LEU A 212 -37.95 20.41 11.63
C LEU A 212 -37.90 20.82 10.16
N LEU A 213 -38.69 21.82 9.75
CA LEU A 213 -38.60 22.36 8.39
C LEU A 213 -37.27 23.08 8.18
N LYS A 214 -36.74 23.75 9.23
CA LYS A 214 -35.42 24.38 9.18
C LYS A 214 -34.32 23.35 8.98
N VAL A 215 -34.39 22.22 9.71
CA VAL A 215 -33.44 21.10 9.55
C VAL A 215 -33.43 20.55 8.12
N LEU A 216 -34.60 20.43 7.49
CA LEU A 216 -34.69 19.99 6.09
C LEU A 216 -34.05 20.98 5.12
N LEU A 217 -34.28 22.29 5.30
CA LEU A 217 -33.64 23.31 4.45
C LEU A 217 -32.12 23.36 4.68
N GLU A 218 -31.65 23.22 5.92
CA GLU A 218 -30.23 23.12 6.24
C GLU A 218 -29.57 21.90 5.56
N SER A 219 -30.28 20.79 5.45
CA SER A 219 -29.82 19.61 4.70
C SER A 219 -29.66 19.90 3.20
N VAL A 220 -30.58 20.64 2.59
CA VAL A 220 -30.49 21.05 1.18
C VAL A 220 -29.27 21.94 0.95
N GLU A 221 -29.07 22.97 1.79
CA GLU A 221 -27.89 23.86 1.70
C GLU A 221 -26.57 23.09 1.93
N ALA A 222 -26.57 22.05 2.76
CA ALA A 222 -25.41 21.20 2.96
C ALA A 222 -25.08 20.37 1.70
N ASP A 223 -26.09 19.82 1.03
CA ASP A 223 -25.92 19.06 -0.20
C ASP A 223 -25.43 19.94 -1.36
N GLU A 224 -25.95 21.15 -1.54
CA GLU A 224 -25.47 22.09 -2.57
C GLU A 224 -23.99 22.44 -2.37
N ARG A 225 -23.55 22.65 -1.11
CA ARG A 225 -22.12 22.87 -0.80
C ARG A 225 -21.26 21.67 -1.17
N LYS A 226 -21.77 20.47 -0.89
CA LYS A 226 -21.12 19.21 -1.24
C LYS A 226 -21.04 19.04 -2.76
N HIS A 227 -22.10 19.35 -3.51
CA HIS A 227 -22.12 19.29 -4.97
C HIS A 227 -21.09 20.24 -5.58
N ALA A 228 -21.07 21.51 -5.16
CA ALA A 228 -20.11 22.50 -5.64
C ALA A 228 -18.66 22.05 -5.39
N LYS A 229 -18.39 21.45 -4.22
CA LYS A 229 -17.07 20.89 -3.90
C LYS A 229 -16.69 19.73 -4.84
N ILE A 230 -17.61 18.81 -5.10
CA ILE A 230 -17.38 17.68 -6.01
C ILE A 230 -17.09 18.18 -7.44
N LEU A 231 -17.86 19.13 -7.94
CA LEU A 231 -17.68 19.72 -9.27
C LEU A 231 -16.32 20.40 -9.41
N LYS A 232 -15.86 21.14 -8.38
CA LYS A 232 -14.52 21.75 -8.35
C LYS A 232 -13.42 20.71 -8.47
N SER A 233 -13.49 19.63 -7.70
CA SER A 233 -12.51 18.53 -7.81
C SER A 233 -12.52 17.83 -9.17
N LEU A 234 -13.70 17.69 -9.81
CA LEU A 234 -13.78 17.13 -11.16
C LEU A 234 -13.17 18.06 -12.22
N ILE A 235 -13.29 19.37 -12.06
CA ILE A 235 -12.66 20.36 -12.95
C ILE A 235 -11.13 20.27 -12.85
N GLU A 236 -10.58 20.21 -11.63
CA GLU A 236 -9.14 20.05 -11.40
C GLU A 236 -8.60 18.77 -12.08
N LEU A 237 -9.30 17.64 -11.91
CA LEU A 237 -8.93 16.37 -12.55
C LEU A 237 -9.02 16.41 -14.09
N ALA A 238 -9.91 17.24 -14.65
CA ALA A 238 -10.00 17.44 -16.10
C ALA A 238 -8.83 18.28 -16.64
N GLU A 239 -8.30 19.22 -15.84
CA GLU A 239 -7.13 20.05 -16.19
C GLU A 239 -5.82 19.24 -16.21
N GLU A 240 -5.61 18.33 -15.25
CA GLU A 240 -4.42 17.47 -15.20
C GLU A 240 -4.31 16.49 -16.38
N ARG A 241 -5.40 16.28 -17.11
CA ARG A 241 -5.48 15.35 -18.27
C ARG A 241 -5.49 16.05 -19.63
N SER A 242 -5.47 17.38 -19.66
CA SER A 242 -5.49 18.21 -20.89
C SER A 242 -4.07 18.65 -21.28
#